data_AF-A0A9D4GNF0-F1
#
_entry.id   AF-A0A9D4GNF0-F1
#
_cell.length_a   1.000
_cell.length_b   1.000
_cell.length_c   1.000
_cell.angle_alpha   90.00
_cell.angle_beta   90.00
_cell.angle_gamma   90.00
#
_symmetry.space_group_name_H-M   'P 1'
#
loop_
_entity.id
_entity.type
_entity.pdbx_description
1 polymer ?
#
loop_
_entity_poly.entity_id
_entity_poly.type
_entity_poly.pdbx_seq_one_letter_code
_entity_poly.pdbx_strand_id
1 'polypeptide(L)' 'MYRVLVDGGWSSWYPWSECSITCGNGTATRVRTCNNPKPVAGGAFCDGEYEEFKNCSINPDITNCTSKSNWWRV' A
#
# COMPACT_ATOMS: atom_id res chain seq x y z
N MET A 1 -19.64 24.34 -29.31
CA MET A 1 -19.39 23.10 -28.54
C MET A 1 -18.42 23.44 -27.43
N TYR A 2 -18.81 23.30 -26.17
CA TYR A 2 -17.88 23.43 -25.05
C TYR A 2 -17.20 22.08 -24.84
N ARG A 3 -15.87 22.05 -24.80
CA ARG A 3 -15.13 20.84 -24.41
C ARG A 3 -15.18 20.77 -22.89
N VAL A 4 -15.82 19.73 -22.34
CA VAL A 4 -15.77 19.47 -20.91
C VAL A 4 -14.49 18.69 -20.63
N LEU A 5 -13.56 19.36 -19.98
CA LEU A 5 -12.43 18.73 -19.31
C LEU A 5 -12.88 18.31 -17.91
N VAL A 6 -12.51 17.10 -17.52
CA VAL A 6 -12.74 16.58 -16.18
C VAL A 6 -11.39 16.17 -15.66
N ASP A 7 -11.00 16.76 -14.54
CA ASP A 7 -9.78 16.39 -13.84
C ASP A 7 -9.98 15.05 -13.12
N GLY A 8 -8.90 14.28 -13.00
CA GLY A 8 -8.89 13.00 -12.34
C GLY A 8 -9.11 13.13 -10.85
N GLY A 9 -9.96 12.27 -10.29
CA GLY A 9 -10.15 12.11 -8.86
C GLY A 9 -9.65 10.77 -8.37
N TRP A 10 -9.04 10.78 -7.18
CA TRP A 10 -8.65 9.55 -6.49
C TRP A 10 -9.89 8.74 -6.11
N SER A 11 -9.84 7.43 -6.39
CA SER A 11 -10.74 6.48 -5.75
C SER A 11 -10.42 6.34 -4.26
N SER A 12 -11.37 5.75 -3.53
CA SER A 12 -11.10 5.27 -2.19
C SER A 12 -9.89 4.33 -2.20
N TRP A 13 -9.09 4.42 -1.15
CA TRP A 13 -8.00 3.48 -0.94
C TRP A 13 -8.50 2.04 -0.95
N TYR A 14 -7.76 1.17 -1.63
CA TYR A 14 -7.93 -0.26 -1.46
C TYR A 14 -7.59 -0.66 -0.02
N PRO A 15 -8.13 -1.80 0.47
CA PRO A 15 -7.74 -2.34 1.76
C PRO A 15 -6.22 -2.50 1.85
N TRP A 16 -5.69 -2.39 3.07
CA TRP A 16 -4.29 -2.71 3.34
C TRP A 16 -4.00 -4.16 2.97
N SER A 17 -2.85 -4.40 2.36
CA SER A 17 -2.29 -5.73 2.18
C SER A 17 -2.07 -6.39 3.54
N GLU A 18 -1.87 -7.70 3.50
CA GLU A 18 -1.27 -8.41 4.63
C GLU A 18 0.12 -7.84 4.93
N CYS A 19 0.55 -8.00 6.18
CA CYS A 19 1.89 -7.60 6.58
C CYS A 19 2.92 -8.41 5.78
N SER A 20 4.02 -7.79 5.37
CA SER A 20 5.10 -8.43 4.59
C SER A 20 5.74 -9.63 5.30
N ILE A 21 5.48 -9.77 6.59
CA ILE A 21 6.00 -10.80 7.49
C ILE A 21 4.84 -11.49 8.21
N THR A 22 5.14 -12.68 8.69
CA THR A 22 4.23 -13.45 9.56
C THR A 22 4.60 -13.34 11.05
N CYS A 23 5.74 -12.72 11.38
CA CYS A 23 6.22 -12.54 12.75
C CYS A 23 7.22 -11.37 12.85
N GLY A 24 7.11 -10.55 13.91
CA GLY A 24 7.94 -9.38 14.17
C GLY A 24 7.35 -8.07 13.61
N ASN A 25 8.23 -7.18 13.15
CA ASN A 25 7.86 -5.92 12.50
C ASN A 25 8.08 -6.00 10.99
N GLY A 26 7.09 -5.55 10.22
CA GLY A 26 7.23 -5.38 8.79
C GLY A 26 6.27 -4.32 8.28
N THR A 27 5.89 -4.44 7.01
CA THR A 27 5.22 -3.37 6.30
C THR A 27 3.98 -3.89 5.60
N ALA A 28 2.90 -3.14 5.68
CA ALA A 28 1.70 -3.35 4.87
C ALA A 28 1.56 -2.18 3.90
N THR A 29 1.04 -2.47 2.72
CA THR A 29 0.92 -1.51 1.62
C THR A 29 -0.55 -1.38 1.23
N ARG A 30 -0.98 -0.19 0.82
CA ARG A 30 -2.26 0.00 0.14
C ARG A 30 -2.08 0.86 -1.09
N VAL A 31 -2.99 0.70 -2.04
CA VAL A 31 -2.99 1.47 -3.29
C VAL A 31 -4.31 2.18 -3.50
N ARG A 32 -4.34 3.18 -4.36
CA ARG A 32 -5.54 3.86 -4.86
C ARG A 32 -5.36 4.16 -6.35
N THR A 33 -6.46 4.41 -7.04
CA THR A 33 -6.44 4.64 -8.49
C THR A 33 -7.03 6.00 -8.85
N CYS A 34 -6.50 6.63 -9.89
CA CYS A 34 -7.01 7.90 -10.40
C CYS A 34 -8.15 7.66 -11.41
N ASN A 35 -9.31 7.22 -10.92
CA ASN A 35 -10.44 6.86 -11.77
C ASN A 35 -11.81 7.30 -11.24
N ASN A 36 -11.85 8.11 -10.18
CA ASN A 36 -13.09 8.53 -9.55
C ASN A 36 -13.16 10.06 -9.34
N PRO A 37 -13.37 10.85 -10.42
CA PRO A 37 -13.60 10.43 -11.81
C PRO A 37 -12.30 10.18 -12.60
N LYS A 38 -12.40 9.52 -13.75
CA LYS A 38 -11.27 9.35 -14.68
C LYS A 38 -11.04 10.67 -15.45
N PRO A 39 -9.80 11.14 -15.62
CA PRO A 39 -9.53 12.35 -16.39
C PRO A 39 -9.96 12.18 -17.85
N VAL A 40 -10.63 13.21 -18.40
CA VAL A 40 -11.06 13.22 -19.81
C VAL A 40 -10.75 14.55 -20.50
N ALA A 41 -10.66 14.50 -21.83
CA ALA A 41 -10.47 15.65 -22.71
C ALA A 41 -9.27 16.55 -22.33
N GLY A 42 -8.21 15.96 -21.74
CA GLY A 42 -7.01 16.67 -21.31
C GLY A 42 -7.08 17.25 -19.90
N GLY A 43 -8.06 16.86 -19.08
CA GLY A 43 -8.07 17.16 -17.65
C GLY A 43 -6.86 16.59 -16.92
N ALA A 44 -6.52 17.20 -15.79
CA ALA A 44 -5.32 16.86 -15.02
C ALA A 44 -5.38 15.44 -14.46
N PHE A 45 -4.22 14.77 -14.36
CA PHE A 45 -4.11 13.53 -13.58
C PHE A 45 -4.13 13.85 -12.08
N CYS A 46 -4.42 12.85 -11.26
CA CYS A 46 -4.44 13.02 -9.83
C CYS A 46 -3.04 13.26 -9.29
N ASP A 47 -2.88 14.34 -8.51
CA ASP A 47 -1.63 14.65 -7.83
C ASP A 47 -1.52 13.89 -6.49
N GLY A 48 -0.31 13.43 -6.17
CA GLY A 48 0.02 12.71 -4.94
C GLY A 48 0.35 11.23 -5.16
N GLU A 49 0.59 10.51 -4.06
CA GLU A 49 1.02 9.12 -4.10
C GLU A 49 -0.14 8.17 -4.43
N TYR A 50 0.09 7.21 -5.32
CA TYR A 50 -0.88 6.14 -5.64
C TYR A 50 -0.77 4.95 -4.69
N GLU A 51 0.28 4.91 -3.87
CA GLU A 51 0.67 3.81 -2.98
C GLU A 51 1.08 4.39 -1.63
N GLU A 52 0.74 3.71 -0.54
CA GLU A 52 1.07 4.11 0.81
C GLU A 52 1.55 2.90 1.62
N PHE A 53 2.52 3.14 2.51
CA PHE A 53 3.13 2.13 3.35
C PHE A 53 2.85 2.43 4.83
N LYS A 54 2.57 1.38 5.61
CA LYS A 54 2.50 1.47 7.07
C LYS A 54 3.31 0.35 7.73
N ASN A 55 3.83 0.63 8.91
CA ASN A 55 4.39 -0.42 9.75
C ASN A 55 3.27 -1.28 10.34
N CYS A 56 3.51 -2.59 10.38
CA CYS A 56 2.66 -3.57 11.04
C CYS A 56 3.52 -4.46 11.94
N SER A 57 2.98 -4.80 13.10
CA SER A 57 3.61 -5.71 14.06
C SER A 57 2.73 -6.94 14.20
N ILE A 58 3.25 -8.10 13.74
CA ILE A 58 2.59 -9.40 13.90
C ILE A 58 3.39 -10.17 14.94
N ASN A 59 2.75 -10.49 16.06
CA ASN A 59 3.39 -11.06 17.25
C ASN A 59 4.37 -10.08 17.94
N PRO A 60 3.95 -9.41 19.04
CA PRO A 60 4.81 -8.49 19.77
C PRO A 60 6.00 -9.19 20.45
N ASP A 61 5.93 -10.51 20.67
CA ASP A 61 7.03 -11.30 21.22
C ASP A 61 8.01 -11.70 20.12
N ILE A 62 8.84 -10.73 19.71
CA ILE A 62 9.94 -10.87 18.74
C ILE A 62 10.93 -12.01 19.07
N THR A 63 10.92 -12.54 20.29
CA THR A 63 11.75 -13.66 20.76
C THR A 63 11.44 -14.99 20.06
N ASN A 64 10.24 -15.16 19.51
CA ASN A 64 9.87 -16.35 18.73
C ASN A 64 9.91 -16.13 17.22
N CYS A 65 10.30 -14.93 16.77
CA CYS A 65 10.51 -14.60 15.35
C CYS A 65 11.87 -15.09 14.83
N THR A 66 12.56 -15.93 15.61
CA THR A 66 13.80 -16.58 15.20
C THR A 66 13.49 -17.77 14.30
N SER A 67 13.88 -17.63 13.04
CA SER A 67 14.62 -18.69 12.35
C SER A 67 15.45 -19.50 13.36
N LYS A 68 15.03 -20.73 13.69
CA LYS A 68 15.92 -21.70 14.37
C LYS A 68 16.98 -22.18 13.37
N SER A 69 17.77 -21.28 12.79
CA SER A 69 19.02 -21.64 12.12
C SER A 69 20.13 -21.65 13.16
N ASN A 70 20.02 -22.54 14.16
CA ASN A 70 21.14 -22.87 15.03
C ASN A 70 22.06 -23.83 14.26
N TRP A 71 22.85 -23.31 13.31
CA TRP A 71 23.90 -24.09 12.62
C TRP A 71 25.17 -24.30 13.48
N TRP A 72 25.09 -24.08 14.79
CA TRP A 72 26.17 -24.31 15.77
C TRP A 72 25.91 -25.50 16.70
N ARG A 73 24.82 -26.26 16.47
CA ARG A 73 24.61 -27.57 17.11
C ARG A 73 24.97 -28.69 16.12
N VAL A 74 26.25 -28.82 15.81
CA VAL A 74 26.88 -30.05 15.29
C VAL A 74 28.20 -30.23 16.03
#